data_AF-A0A7C3DLJ6-F1
#
_entry.id   AF-A0A7C3DLJ6-F1
#
_cell.length_a   1.000
_cell.length_b   1.000
_cell.length_c   1.000
_cell.angle_alpha   90.00
_cell.angle_beta   90.00
_cell.angle_gamma   90.00
#
_symmetry.space_group_name_H-M   'P 1'
#
loop_
_entity.id
_entity.type
_entity.pdbx_description
1 polymer ?
#
loop_
_entity_poly.entity_id
_entity_poly.type
_entity_poly.pdbx_seq_one_letter_code
_entity_poly.pdbx_strand_id
1 'polypeptide(L)' 'MGAITVILLAVLFFILIFALSGLKIVQQSETMVIERLGKYSRTLHSGISI' A
#
# COMPACT_ATOMS: atom_id res chain seq x y z
N MET A 1 17.28 -7.78 25.81
CA MET A 1 16.67 -6.76 24.93
C MET A 1 15.90 -5.78 25.80
N GLY A 2 16.09 -4.48 25.63
CA GLY A 2 15.39 -3.46 26.42
C GLY A 2 13.96 -3.23 25.92
N ALA A 3 13.07 -2.76 26.79
CA ALA A 3 11.69 -2.42 26.40
C ALA A 3 11.66 -1.40 25.25
N ILE A 4 12.54 -0.39 25.29
CA ILE A 4 12.68 0.62 24.24
C ILE A 4 13.03 0.00 22.89
N THR A 5 13.97 -0.97 22.86
CA THR A 5 14.36 -1.63 21.61
C THR A 5 13.23 -2.46 21.00
N VAL A 6 12.40 -3.08 21.83
CA VAL A 6 11.24 -3.87 21.36
C VAL A 6 10.18 -2.95 20.76
N ILE A 7 9.89 -1.81 21.40
CA ILE A 7 8.91 -0.83 20.92
C ILE A 7 9.34 -0.26 19.57
N LEU A 8 10.62 0.11 19.41
CA LEU A 8 11.14 0.63 18.15
C LEU A 8 11.03 -0.38 17.01
N LEU A 9 11.31 -1.65 17.26
CA LEU A 9 11.14 -2.71 16.27
C LEU A 9 9.67 -2.90 15.87
N ALA A 10 8.74 -2.84 16.82
CA ALA A 10 7.32 -2.93 16.54
C ALA A 10 6.82 -1.77 15.66
N VAL A 11 7.25 -0.54 15.95
CA VAL A 11 6.90 0.64 15.15
C VAL A 11 7.52 0.56 13.75
N LEU A 12 8.79 0.17 13.63
CA LEU A 12 9.44 -0.01 12.34
C LEU A 12 8.72 -1.06 11.49
N PHE A 13 8.36 -2.19 12.10
CA PHE A 13 7.61 -3.24 11.43
C PHE A 13 6.23 -2.76 10.96
N PHE A 14 5.52 -2.01 11.80
CA PHE A 14 4.23 -1.42 11.45
C PHE A 14 4.33 -0.47 10.25
N ILE A 15 5.33 0.43 10.25
CA ILE A 15 5.58 1.34 9.12
C ILE A 15 5.85 0.54 7.84
N LEU A 16 6.64 -0.53 7.93
CA LEU A 16 6.97 -1.37 6.79
C LEU A 16 5.71 -2.02 6.18
N ILE A 17 4.81 -2.54 7.01
CA ILE A 17 3.54 -3.11 6.56
C ILE A 17 2.71 -2.08 5.81
N PHE A 18 2.57 -0.86 6.36
CA PHE A 18 1.77 0.19 5.73
C PHE A 18 2.37 0.64 4.39
N ALA A 19 3.69 0.79 4.32
CA ALA A 19 4.38 1.13 3.08
C ALA A 19 4.15 0.06 1.98
N LEU A 20 4.19 -1.22 2.35
CA LEU A 20 3.98 -2.33 1.41
C LEU A 20 2.50 -2.50 1.03
N SER A 21 1.56 -2.23 1.94
CA SER A 21 0.12 -2.42 1.69
C SER A 21 -0.48 -1.37 0.76
N GLY A 22 0.17 -0.21 0.60
CA GLY A 22 -0.30 0.88 -0.26
C GLY A 22 0.08 0.73 -1.73
N LEU A 23 1.07 -0.11 -2.07
CA LEU A 23 1.60 -0.21 -3.42
C LEU A 23 0.91 -1.32 -4.22
N LYS A 24 0.15 -0.92 -5.25
CA LYS A 24 -0.45 -1.84 -6.21
C LYS A 24 0.14 -1.59 -7.60
N ILE A 25 0.87 -2.58 -8.13
CA ILE A 25 1.45 -2.52 -9.46
C ILE A 25 0.38 -2.93 -10.48
N VAL A 26 0.09 -2.04 -11.44
CA VAL A 26 -0.83 -2.34 -12.55
C VAL A 26 0.01 -2.77 -13.75
N GLN A 27 -0.38 -3.87 -14.39
CA GLN A 27 0.34 -4.39 -15.56
C GLN A 27 0.33 -3.36 -16.70
N GLN A 28 1.39 -3.34 -17.51
CA GLN A 28 1.59 -2.30 -18.53
C GLN A 28 0.53 -2.30 -19.65
N SER A 29 -0.19 -3.41 -19.86
CA SER A 29 -1.25 -3.54 -20.88
C SER A 29 -2.66 -3.43 -20.30
N GLU A 30 -2.80 -3.23 -18.99
CA GLU A 30 -4.08 -3.24 -18.30
C GLU A 30 -4.37 -1.88 -17.66
N THR A 31 -5.65 -1.56 -17.55
CA THR A 31 -6.12 -0.45 -16.71
C THR A 31 -7.08 -1.02 -15.68
N MET A 32 -7.05 -0.48 -14.47
CA MET A 32 -7.83 -1.01 -13.36
C MET A 32 -8.78 0.05 -12.82
N VAL A 33 -10.08 -0.26 -12.77
CA VAL A 33 -11.05 0.61 -12.10
C VAL A 33 -11.02 0.33 -10.61
N ILE A 34 -10.85 1.39 -9.81
CA ILE A 34 -10.94 1.34 -8.36
C ILE A 34 -12.31 1.85 -7.94
N GLU A 35 -13.02 1.00 -7.20
CA GLU A 35 -14.30 1.30 -6.58
C GLU A 35 -14.18 1.32 -5.06
N ARG A 36 -14.96 2.18 -4.41
CA ARG A 36 -15.08 2.26 -2.95
C ARG A 36 -16.56 2.26 -2.59
N LEU A 37 -16.99 1.28 -1.81
CA LEU A 37 -18.39 1.13 -1.39
C LEU A 37 -19.39 1.11 -2.57
N GLY A 38 -19.02 0.43 -3.66
CA GLY A 38 -19.83 0.36 -4.88
C GLY A 38 -19.90 1.66 -5.70
N LYS A 39 -19.06 2.66 -5.40
CA LYS A 39 -18.92 3.87 -6.20
C LYS A 39 -17.57 3.92 -6.90
N TYR A 40 -17.57 4.39 -8.14
CA TYR A 40 -16.34 4.70 -8.88
C TYR A 40 -15.51 5.71 -8.09
N SER A 41 -14.23 5.39 -7.87
CA SER A 41 -13.27 6.30 -7.23
C SER A 41 -12.30 6.85 -8.26
N ARG A 42 -11.63 5.99 -9.03
CA ARG A 42 -10.68 6.38 -10.10
C ARG A 42 -10.33 5.18 -10.98
N THR A 43 -9.83 5.44 -12.18
CA THR A 43 -9.11 4.45 -13.00
C THR A 43 -7.61 4.57 -12.76
N LEU A 44 -6.93 3.44 -12.60
CA LEU A 44 -5.48 3.33 -12.59
C LEU A 44 -5.01 2.97 -13.99
N HIS A 45 -4.11 3.79 -14.53
CA HIS A 45 -3.40 3.51 -15.77
C HIS A 45 -2.20 2.60 -15.50
N SER A 46 -1.72 1.95 -16.57
CA SER A 46 -0.52 1.11 -16.56
C SER A 46 0.66 1.75 -15.83
N GLY A 47 1.34 0.97 -14.98
CA GLY A 47 2.53 1.43 -14.24
C GLY A 47 2.38 1.44 -12.72
N ILE A 48 3.23 2.23 -12.06
CA ILE A 48 3.24 2.38 -10.60
C ILE A 48 2.31 3.55 -10.26
N SER A 49 1.17 3.26 -9.63
CA SER A 49 0.42 4.32 -8.93
C SER A 49 1.03 4.47 -7.55
N ILE A 50 1.74 5.58 -7.34
CA ILE A 50 1.97 6.14 -5.99
C ILE A 50 0.70 6.85 -5.53
#